data_AF-A0A7K4DI65-F1
#
_entry.id   AF-A0A7K4DI65-F1
#
_cell.length_a   1.000
_cell.length_b   1.000
_cell.length_c   1.000
_cell.angle_alpha   90.00
_cell.angle_beta   90.00
_cell.angle_gamma   90.00
#
_symmetry.space_group_name_H-M   'P 1'
#
loop_
_entity.id
_entity.type
_entity.pdbx_description
1 polymer ?
#
loop_
_entity_poly.entity_id
_entity_poly.type
_entity_poly.pdbx_seq_one_letter_code
_entity_poly.pdbx_strand_id
1 'polypeptide(L)'
;MKIYRHGDTYIAPRGSFFDGNVKIDGNFIAPPDTHIWGNIVVAGCLELGPYSTVGGYVEAKRVIIGHDVRVRGPLNVLETAIICDNADLHSIHAGGNITLRPGVRVGDVNSKETIFVYGKVSSDRLFGRAVKVYGT
;
A
#
# COMPACT_ATOMS: atom_id res chain seq x y z
N MET A 1 17.31 7.89 -13.13
CA MET A 1 17.19 7.96 -11.65
C MET A 1 18.10 6.89 -11.04
N LYS A 2 18.91 7.20 -10.01
CA LYS A 2 19.75 6.19 -9.33
C LYS A 2 18.98 5.64 -8.13
N ILE A 3 18.56 4.39 -8.21
CA ILE A 3 17.98 3.65 -7.09
C ILE A 3 19.14 3.11 -6.26
N TYR A 4 19.15 3.37 -4.95
CA TYR A 4 20.16 2.83 -4.05
C TYR A 4 19.79 1.38 -3.72
N ARG A 5 20.74 0.45 -3.87
CA ARG A 5 20.53 -0.96 -3.54
C ARG A 5 21.40 -1.35 -2.35
N HIS A 6 20.78 -1.88 -1.32
CA HIS A 6 21.45 -2.49 -0.17
C HIS A 6 20.95 -3.93 0.00
N GLY A 7 21.74 -4.90 -0.47
CA GLY A 7 21.31 -6.29 -0.57
C GLY A 7 20.09 -6.44 -1.47
N ASP A 8 18.99 -6.93 -0.91
CA ASP A 8 17.71 -7.12 -1.61
C ASP A 8 16.76 -5.92 -1.49
N THR A 9 17.21 -4.84 -0.85
CA THR A 9 16.39 -3.64 -0.66
C THR A 9 16.79 -2.55 -1.64
N TYR A 10 15.80 -2.06 -2.37
CA TYR A 10 15.90 -0.98 -3.36
C TYR A 10 15.25 0.27 -2.77
N ILE A 11 16.00 1.35 -2.67
CA ILE A 11 15.57 2.62 -2.08
C ILE A 11 15.59 3.68 -3.17
N ALA A 12 14.43 4.25 -3.46
CA ALA A 12 14.34 5.37 -4.38
C ALA A 12 14.82 6.67 -3.71
N PRO A 13 15.38 7.64 -4.45
CA PRO A 13 15.71 8.95 -3.90
C PRO A 13 14.45 9.76 -3.56
N ARG A 14 14.55 10.72 -2.62
CA ARG A 14 13.40 11.56 -2.23
C ARG A 14 12.83 12.34 -3.42
N GLY A 15 11.50 12.47 -3.52
CA GLY A 15 10.86 13.15 -4.65
C GLY A 15 10.99 12.37 -5.96
N SER A 16 11.12 11.05 -5.86
CA SER A 16 11.27 10.19 -7.04
C SER A 16 10.04 10.26 -7.93
N PHE A 17 10.30 10.33 -9.24
CA PHE A 17 9.26 10.27 -10.26
C PHE A 17 9.51 9.11 -11.19
N PHE A 18 8.50 8.25 -11.36
CA PHE A 18 8.52 7.12 -12.27
C PHE A 18 7.35 7.26 -13.25
N ASP A 19 7.68 7.50 -14.52
CA ASP A 19 6.70 7.62 -15.60
C ASP A 19 6.20 6.25 -16.12
N GLY A 20 6.85 5.17 -15.69
CA GLY A 20 6.58 3.82 -16.18
C GLY A 20 6.26 2.83 -15.07
N ASN A 21 6.16 1.57 -15.48
CA ASN A 21 6.00 0.45 -14.57
C ASN A 21 7.30 0.21 -13.78
N VAL A 22 7.16 -0.10 -12.49
CA VAL A 22 8.27 -0.41 -11.59
C VAL A 22 8.18 -1.89 -11.20
N LYS A 23 9.20 -2.67 -11.55
CA LYS A 23 9.34 -4.07 -11.13
C LYS A 23 10.59 -4.23 -10.27
N ILE A 24 10.44 -4.79 -9.07
CA ILE A 24 11.53 -5.01 -8.12
C ILE A 24 11.44 -6.44 -7.58
N ASP A 25 12.48 -7.24 -7.79
CA ASP A 25 12.53 -8.64 -7.33
C ASP A 25 12.91 -8.79 -5.84
N GLY A 26 12.96 -7.69 -5.10
CA GLY A 26 13.28 -7.64 -3.66
C GLY A 26 12.32 -6.74 -2.88
N ASN A 27 12.84 -6.04 -1.86
CA ASN A 27 12.09 -5.01 -1.14
C ASN A 27 12.23 -3.65 -1.84
N PHE A 28 11.20 -2.84 -1.81
CA PHE A 28 11.21 -1.49 -2.37
C PHE A 28 10.75 -0.47 -1.34
N ILE A 29 11.59 0.52 -1.07
CA ILE A 29 11.29 1.65 -0.21
C ILE A 29 11.21 2.89 -1.09
N ALA A 30 10.00 3.40 -1.26
CA ALA A 30 9.75 4.69 -1.85
C ALA A 30 9.72 5.74 -0.72
N PRO A 31 10.57 6.76 -0.76
CA PRO A 31 10.53 7.85 0.22
C PRO A 31 9.27 8.71 0.06
N PRO A 32 9.03 9.65 0.98
CA PRO A 32 7.95 10.63 0.84
C PRO A 32 7.94 11.34 -0.52
N ASP A 33 6.77 11.79 -0.93
CA ASP A 33 6.55 12.58 -2.16
C ASP A 33 7.00 11.83 -3.44
N THR A 34 6.82 10.50 -3.47
CA THR A 34 7.16 9.68 -4.65
C THR A 34 5.94 9.53 -5.55
N HIS A 35 6.09 9.79 -6.85
CA HIS A 35 5.01 9.67 -7.84
C HIS A 35 5.34 8.61 -8.87
N ILE A 36 4.48 7.60 -8.98
CA ILE A 36 4.60 6.48 -9.91
C ILE A 36 3.34 6.45 -10.77
N TRP A 37 3.46 6.74 -12.07
CA TRP A 37 2.31 6.78 -12.97
C TRP A 37 1.90 5.40 -13.46
N GLY A 38 2.84 4.46 -13.53
CA GLY A 38 2.59 3.08 -13.93
C GLY A 38 2.21 2.16 -12.79
N ASN A 39 2.35 0.86 -13.07
CA ASN A 39 2.10 -0.22 -12.13
C ASN A 39 3.35 -0.53 -11.29
N ILE A 40 3.16 -1.05 -10.08
CA ILE A 40 4.24 -1.46 -9.20
C ILE A 40 4.12 -2.96 -8.91
N VAL A 41 5.19 -3.71 -9.15
CA VAL A 41 5.29 -5.14 -8.82
C VAL A 41 6.56 -5.35 -8.00
N VAL A 42 6.40 -5.74 -6.74
CA VAL A 42 7.48 -5.92 -5.78
C VAL A 42 7.42 -7.33 -5.20
N ALA A 43 8.44 -8.16 -5.43
CA ALA A 43 8.41 -9.55 -4.94
C ALA A 43 8.44 -9.64 -3.40
N GLY A 44 9.03 -8.65 -2.73
CA GLY A 44 9.16 -8.57 -1.28
C GLY A 44 8.21 -7.56 -0.62
N CYS A 45 8.77 -6.74 0.26
CA CYS A 45 8.07 -5.68 0.98
C CYS A 45 8.08 -4.38 0.19
N LEU A 46 6.91 -3.77 0.02
CA LEU A 46 6.76 -2.42 -0.52
C LEU A 46 6.44 -1.44 0.61
N GLU A 47 7.26 -0.42 0.76
CA GLU A 47 7.00 0.71 1.65
C GLU A 47 6.82 1.97 0.81
N LEU A 48 5.60 2.50 0.79
CA LEU A 48 5.31 3.79 0.17
C LEU A 48 5.34 4.87 1.23
N GLY A 49 6.31 5.78 1.10
CA GLY A 49 6.40 6.96 1.95
C GLY A 49 5.17 7.87 1.80
N PRO A 50 4.91 8.71 2.80
CA PRO A 50 3.74 9.58 2.83
C PRO A 50 3.65 10.54 1.64
N TYR A 51 2.43 10.98 1.34
CA TYR A 51 2.11 11.87 0.21
C TYR A 51 2.45 11.32 -1.19
N SER A 52 2.84 10.04 -1.28
CA SER A 52 3.15 9.38 -2.54
C SER A 52 1.88 9.09 -3.35
N THR A 53 2.02 8.95 -4.66
CA THR A 53 0.92 8.59 -5.56
C THR A 53 1.30 7.44 -6.48
N VAL A 54 0.40 6.48 -6.64
CA VAL A 54 0.50 5.41 -7.64
C VAL A 54 -0.71 5.48 -8.56
N GLY A 55 -0.44 5.66 -9.86
CA GLY A 55 -1.47 5.73 -10.90
C GLY A 55 -2.01 4.36 -11.32
N GLY A 56 -1.17 3.32 -11.28
CA GLY A 56 -1.52 1.96 -11.65
C GLY A 56 -1.90 1.05 -10.48
N TYR A 57 -1.88 -0.25 -10.75
CA TYR A 57 -2.05 -1.29 -9.73
C TYR A 57 -0.75 -1.53 -8.96
N VAL A 58 -0.88 -2.13 -7.77
CA VAL A 58 0.24 -2.48 -6.91
C VAL A 58 0.15 -3.96 -6.54
N GLU A 59 1.23 -4.69 -6.77
CA GLU A 59 1.40 -6.09 -6.36
C GLU A 59 2.61 -6.22 -5.46
N ALA A 60 2.42 -6.80 -4.27
CA ALA A 60 3.53 -7.10 -3.39
C ALA A 60 3.27 -8.27 -2.43
N LYS A 61 4.33 -8.80 -1.83
CA LYS A 61 4.19 -9.80 -0.78
C LYS A 61 3.66 -9.17 0.51
N ARG A 62 4.24 -8.05 0.92
CA ARG A 62 3.80 -7.23 2.07
C ARG A 62 3.84 -5.77 1.69
N VAL A 63 2.93 -4.98 2.26
CA VAL A 63 2.80 -3.55 1.95
C VAL A 63 2.63 -2.73 3.22
N ILE A 64 3.35 -1.62 3.27
CA ILE A 64 3.13 -0.51 4.20
C ILE A 64 2.84 0.74 3.35
N ILE A 65 1.64 1.26 3.45
CA ILE A 65 1.20 2.49 2.81
C ILE A 65 1.28 3.62 3.83
N GLY A 66 2.11 4.62 3.57
CA GLY A 66 2.25 5.83 4.38
C GLY A 66 0.98 6.67 4.42
N HIS A 67 0.97 7.67 5.31
CA HIS A 67 -0.18 8.56 5.44
C HIS A 67 -0.36 9.44 4.19
N ASP A 68 -1.60 9.81 3.89
CA ASP A 68 -1.98 10.65 2.75
C ASP A 68 -1.53 10.11 1.36
N VAL A 69 -1.19 8.83 1.28
CA VAL A 69 -0.85 8.18 0.01
C VAL A 69 -2.10 7.93 -0.82
N ARG A 70 -1.97 8.06 -2.14
CA ARG A 70 -3.04 7.76 -3.10
C ARG A 70 -2.68 6.62 -4.02
N VAL A 71 -3.49 5.57 -4.06
CA VAL A 71 -3.34 4.47 -5.03
C VAL A 71 -4.62 4.37 -5.85
N ARG A 72 -4.50 4.69 -7.14
CA ARG A 72 -5.64 4.74 -8.06
C ARG A 72 -6.07 3.37 -8.58
N GLY A 73 -5.15 2.41 -8.63
CA GLY A 73 -5.44 1.03 -9.02
C GLY A 73 -5.66 0.10 -7.82
N PRO A 74 -5.97 -1.18 -8.09
CA PRO A 74 -6.10 -2.20 -7.06
C PRO A 74 -4.76 -2.49 -6.38
N LEU A 75 -4.80 -2.71 -5.07
CA LEU A 75 -3.67 -3.14 -4.24
C LEU A 75 -3.81 -4.63 -3.94
N ASN A 76 -2.97 -5.46 -4.55
CA ASN A 76 -2.95 -6.91 -4.37
C ASN A 76 -1.73 -7.29 -3.51
N VAL A 77 -2.00 -7.87 -2.34
CA VAL A 77 -1.00 -8.22 -1.34
C VAL A 77 -1.10 -9.70 -1.02
N LEU A 78 0.01 -10.42 -1.09
CA LEU A 78 0.00 -11.86 -0.83
C LEU A 78 -0.18 -12.18 0.66
N GLU A 79 0.45 -11.39 1.54
CA GLU A 79 0.40 -11.56 2.99
C GLU A 79 -0.31 -10.38 3.65
N THR A 80 0.44 -9.48 4.30
CA THR A 80 -0.11 -8.45 5.19
C THR A 80 -0.03 -7.07 4.56
N ALA A 81 -1.10 -6.29 4.73
CA ALA A 81 -1.16 -4.89 4.31
C ALA A 81 -1.40 -3.98 5.53
N ILE A 82 -0.59 -2.93 5.68
CA ILE A 82 -0.75 -1.90 6.70
C ILE A 82 -0.97 -0.57 5.99
N ILE A 83 -2.12 0.05 6.25
CA ILE A 83 -2.52 1.32 5.64
C ILE A 83 -2.57 2.39 6.72
N CYS A 84 -1.73 3.41 6.58
CA CYS A 84 -1.63 4.53 7.52
C CYS A 84 -2.71 5.60 7.30
N ASP A 85 -2.73 6.57 8.20
CA ASP A 85 -3.79 7.57 8.34
C ASP A 85 -4.08 8.30 7.02
N ASN A 86 -5.35 8.59 6.75
CA ASN A 86 -5.81 9.38 5.59
C ASN A 86 -5.42 8.88 4.19
N ALA A 87 -4.94 7.64 4.04
CA ALA A 87 -4.67 7.08 2.73
C ALA A 87 -5.96 6.92 1.90
N ASP A 88 -5.87 7.13 0.58
CA ASP A 88 -6.98 7.03 -0.38
C ASP A 88 -6.65 5.95 -1.42
N LEU A 89 -7.35 4.83 -1.33
CA LEU A 89 -7.07 3.61 -2.09
C LEU A 89 -8.31 3.19 -2.90
N HIS A 90 -8.10 2.70 -4.12
CA HIS A 90 -9.22 2.17 -4.90
C HIS A 90 -9.78 0.88 -4.29
N SER A 91 -8.95 -0.15 -4.13
CA SER A 91 -9.34 -1.42 -3.50
C SER A 91 -8.12 -2.16 -2.96
N ILE A 92 -8.34 -3.07 -2.00
CA ILE A 92 -7.29 -3.86 -1.36
C ILE A 92 -7.71 -5.33 -1.33
N HIS A 93 -6.85 -6.20 -1.86
CA HIS A 93 -6.97 -7.66 -1.70
C HIS A 93 -5.72 -8.16 -0.99
N ALA A 94 -5.88 -8.75 0.20
CA ALA A 94 -4.79 -9.34 0.95
C ALA A 94 -5.04 -10.82 1.25
N GLY A 95 -4.03 -11.66 1.02
CA GLY A 95 -4.06 -13.06 1.44
C GLY A 95 -3.91 -13.25 2.94
N GLY A 96 -3.47 -12.23 3.67
CA GLY A 96 -3.35 -12.19 5.12
C GLY A 96 -4.07 -10.99 5.73
N ASN A 97 -3.57 -10.51 6.86
CA ASN A 97 -4.24 -9.47 7.64
C ASN A 97 -4.17 -8.10 6.94
N ILE A 98 -5.21 -7.29 7.15
CA ILE A 98 -5.25 -5.89 6.72
C ILE A 98 -5.41 -5.01 7.95
N THR A 99 -4.55 -4.01 8.10
CA THR A 99 -4.69 -2.96 9.11
C THR A 99 -5.05 -1.65 8.45
N LEU A 100 -6.20 -1.08 8.80
CA LEU A 100 -6.70 0.20 8.33
C LEU A 100 -6.67 1.19 9.50
N ARG A 101 -5.90 2.27 9.34
CA ARG A 101 -5.78 3.32 10.34
C ARG A 101 -6.83 4.45 10.14
N PRO A 102 -7.00 5.35 11.13
CA PRO A 102 -8.01 6.41 11.04
C PRO A 102 -7.93 7.26 9.77
N GLY A 103 -9.09 7.64 9.24
CA GLY A 103 -9.23 8.51 8.08
C GLY A 103 -9.00 7.82 6.73
N VAL A 104 -8.62 6.55 6.71
CA VAL A 104 -8.46 5.79 5.46
C VAL A 104 -9.77 5.76 4.68
N ARG A 105 -9.66 6.00 3.37
CA ARG A 105 -10.72 5.84 2.38
C ARG A 105 -10.31 4.76 1.42
N VAL A 106 -11.15 3.75 1.29
CA VAL A 106 -10.91 2.63 0.41
C VAL A 106 -12.23 2.23 -0.24
N GLY A 107 -12.23 1.72 -1.47
CA GLY A 107 -13.44 1.13 -2.06
C GLY A 107 -13.69 -0.25 -1.45
N ASP A 108 -13.30 -1.28 -2.18
CA ASP A 108 -13.44 -2.68 -1.74
C ASP A 108 -12.23 -3.15 -0.93
N VAL A 109 -12.47 -3.78 0.22
CA VAL A 109 -11.45 -4.42 1.05
C VAL A 109 -11.75 -5.91 1.17
N ASN A 110 -10.81 -6.74 0.75
CA ASN A 110 -10.89 -8.19 0.85
C ASN A 110 -9.66 -8.75 1.56
N SER A 111 -9.86 -9.44 2.67
CA SER A 111 -8.81 -10.17 3.39
C SER A 111 -9.23 -11.64 3.53
N LYS A 112 -8.30 -12.57 3.31
CA LYS A 112 -8.54 -13.98 3.67
C LYS A 112 -8.47 -14.24 5.19
N GLU A 113 -7.99 -13.26 5.95
CA GLU A 113 -7.73 -13.35 7.39
C GLU A 113 -8.49 -12.26 8.16
N THR A 114 -7.82 -11.54 9.07
CA THR A 114 -8.48 -10.52 9.90
C THR A 114 -8.24 -9.12 9.35
N ILE A 115 -9.30 -8.32 9.31
CA ILE A 115 -9.23 -6.88 9.07
C ILE A 115 -9.28 -6.15 10.41
N PHE A 116 -8.25 -5.37 10.71
CA PHE A 116 -8.17 -4.50 11.88
C PHE A 116 -8.49 -3.07 11.44
N VAL A 117 -9.57 -2.51 11.98
CA VAL A 117 -10.01 -1.14 11.68
C VAL A 117 -9.79 -0.29 12.92
N TYR A 118 -9.01 0.78 12.81
CA TYR A 118 -8.77 1.72 13.89
C TYR A 118 -9.43 3.06 13.57
N GLY A 119 -10.29 3.54 14.47
CA GLY A 119 -11.02 4.79 14.30
C GLY A 119 -11.99 4.78 13.12
N LYS A 120 -12.20 5.95 12.52
CA LYS A 120 -13.16 6.13 11.41
C LYS A 120 -12.50 5.79 10.08
N VAL A 121 -12.98 4.75 9.41
CA VAL A 121 -12.56 4.34 8.06
C VAL A 121 -13.77 4.35 7.14
N SER A 122 -13.59 4.83 5.90
CA SER A 122 -14.62 4.79 4.86
C SER A 122 -14.29 3.66 3.89
N SER A 123 -15.19 2.68 3.80
CA SER A 123 -15.09 1.56 2.87
C SER A 123 -16.42 1.30 2.18
N ASP A 124 -16.41 0.99 0.90
CA ASP A 124 -17.63 0.57 0.19
C ASP A 124 -18.03 -0.85 0.62
N ARG A 125 -17.05 -1.76 0.67
CA ARG A 125 -17.25 -3.15 1.14
C ARG A 125 -16.06 -3.62 1.96
N LEU A 126 -16.36 -4.38 3.01
CA LEU A 126 -15.39 -5.04 3.88
C LEU A 126 -15.70 -6.53 3.91
N PHE A 127 -14.80 -7.35 3.35
CA PHE A 127 -14.90 -8.79 3.36
C PHE A 127 -13.63 -9.37 4.00
N GLY A 128 -13.75 -9.85 5.23
CA GLY A 128 -12.67 -10.51 5.95
C GLY A 128 -13.20 -11.77 6.64
N ARG A 129 -12.33 -12.74 6.93
CA ARG A 129 -12.69 -13.88 7.79
C ARG A 129 -13.13 -13.40 9.17
N ALA A 130 -12.49 -12.34 9.67
CA ALA A 130 -12.90 -11.61 10.85
C ALA A 130 -12.65 -10.11 10.65
N VAL A 131 -13.48 -9.27 11.29
CA VAL A 131 -13.28 -7.82 11.32
C VAL A 131 -13.26 -7.37 12.78
N LYS A 132 -12.19 -6.69 13.19
CA LYS A 132 -12.03 -6.13 14.53
C LYS A 132 -11.95 -4.62 14.42
N VAL A 133 -12.91 -3.94 15.03
CA VAL A 133 -13.00 -2.49 15.03
C VAL A 133 -12.60 -1.95 16.41
N TYR A 134 -11.60 -1.10 16.43
CA TYR A 134 -11.12 -0.40 17.61
C TYR A 134 -11.55 1.07 17.50
N GLY A 135 -12.69 1.37 18.09
CA GLY A 135 -13.17 2.75 18.22
C GLY A 135 -12.49 3.45 19.39
N THR A 136 -12.20 4.74 19.22
CA THR A 136 -12.01 5.71 20.29
C THR A 136 -13.23 6.60 20.36
#